data_AF-A0A258BVR7-F1
#
_entry.id   AF-A0A258BVR7-F1
#
_cell.length_a   1.000
_cell.length_b   1.000
_cell.length_c   1.000
_cell.angle_alpha   90.00
_cell.angle_beta   90.00
_cell.angle_gamma   90.00
#
_symmetry.space_group_name_H-M   'P 1'
#
loop_
_entity.id
_entity.type
_entity.pdbx_description
1 polymer ?
#
loop_
_entity_poly.entity_id
_entity_poly.type
_entity_poly.pdbx_seq_one_letter_code
_entity_poly.pdbx_strand_id
1 'polypeptide(L)'
;MNRFVAGAVACLVLMTGGLFWWQIRAEGTEAVRKAPVALAASSSVDEGEELPVGDGDATGEAPPMPPEASTRSREARRFDRYDRNRDGIITRTELMSSRAKAFRKLDRDGNNLLSFEEWAVATSDKFACLLP
;
A
#
# COMPACT_ATOMS: atom_id res chain seq x y z
N MET A 1 19.79 -55.10 3.65
CA MET A 1 18.49 -54.37 3.50
C MET A 1 18.58 -52.87 3.82
N ASN A 2 19.30 -52.44 4.87
CA ASN A 2 19.32 -51.02 5.28
C ASN A 2 19.84 -50.02 4.22
N ARG A 3 20.71 -50.46 3.31
CA ARG A 3 21.25 -49.62 2.23
C ARG A 3 20.22 -49.31 1.12
N PHE A 4 19.23 -50.17 0.90
CA PHE A 4 18.09 -49.88 0.01
C PHE A 4 17.06 -48.95 0.68
N VAL A 5 16.85 -49.13 1.99
CA VAL A 5 15.99 -48.23 2.79
C VAL A 5 16.58 -46.82 2.82
N ALA A 6 17.90 -46.69 3.05
CA ALA A 6 18.59 -45.40 3.01
C ALA A 6 18.48 -44.73 1.63
N GLY A 7 18.59 -45.50 0.54
CA GLY A 7 18.39 -44.98 -0.82
C GLY A 7 16.96 -44.48 -1.07
N ALA A 8 15.95 -45.23 -0.63
CA ALA A 8 14.54 -44.84 -0.79
C ALA A 8 14.22 -43.54 -0.02
N VAL A 9 14.74 -43.39 1.20
CA VAL A 9 14.57 -42.17 2.00
C VAL A 9 15.28 -40.98 1.35
N ALA A 10 16.49 -41.17 0.82
CA ALA A 10 17.22 -40.10 0.13
C ALA A 10 16.47 -39.61 -1.12
N CYS A 11 15.92 -40.53 -1.93
CA CYS A 11 15.10 -40.16 -3.09
C CYS A 11 13.86 -39.36 -2.69
N LEU A 12 13.19 -39.75 -1.59
CA LEU A 12 12.00 -39.05 -1.11
C LEU A 12 12.33 -37.63 -0.65
N VAL A 13 13.44 -37.43 0.07
CA VAL A 13 13.91 -36.11 0.50
C VAL A 13 14.29 -35.22 -0.69
N LEU A 14 14.93 -35.77 -1.73
CA LEU A 14 15.27 -35.01 -2.92
C LEU A 14 14.04 -34.61 -3.74
N MET A 15 13.03 -35.48 -3.85
CA MET A 15 11.78 -35.14 -4.52
C MET A 15 11.00 -34.06 -3.78
N THR A 16 10.90 -34.15 -2.45
CA THR A 16 10.20 -33.12 -1.66
C THR A 16 10.94 -31.79 -1.67
N GLY A 17 12.27 -31.80 -1.54
CA GLY A 17 13.10 -30.60 -1.64
C GLY A 17 13.03 -29.93 -3.01
N GLY A 18 13.04 -30.72 -4.09
CA GLY A 18 12.89 -30.20 -5.46
C GLY A 18 11.52 -29.56 -5.71
N LEU A 19 10.44 -30.18 -5.23
CA LEU A 19 9.09 -29.61 -5.32
C LEU A 19 8.98 -28.31 -4.50
N PHE A 20 9.57 -28.25 -3.31
CA PHE A 20 9.56 -27.06 -2.47
C PHE A 20 10.33 -25.89 -3.11
N TRP A 21 11.49 -26.16 -3.70
CA TRP A 21 12.27 -25.15 -4.44
C TRP A 21 11.51 -24.64 -5.68
N TRP A 22 10.81 -25.54 -6.39
CA TRP A 22 10.00 -25.16 -7.54
C TRP A 22 8.80 -24.27 -7.16
N GLN A 23 8.11 -24.57 -6.05
CA GLN A 23 6.98 -23.76 -5.55
C GLN A 23 7.41 -22.34 -5.19
N ILE A 24 8.58 -22.15 -4.57
CA ILE A 24 9.10 -20.82 -4.22
C ILE A 24 9.36 -19.95 -5.47
N ARG A 25 9.69 -20.54 -6.61
CA ARG A 25 9.98 -19.81 -7.87
C ARG A 25 8.71 -19.37 -8.61
N ALA A 26 7.58 -20.03 -8.38
CA ALA A 26 6.33 -19.79 -9.13
C ALA A 26 5.53 -18.57 -8.65
N GLU A 27 5.76 -18.07 -7.43
CA GLU A 27 5.00 -16.93 -6.88
C GLU A 27 5.54 -15.54 -7.32
N GLY A 28 6.62 -15.50 -8.10
CA GLY A 28 7.19 -14.24 -8.60
C GLY A 28 7.02 -14.10 -10.10
N THR A 29 5.95 -13.46 -10.57
CA THR A 29 5.81 -12.64 -11.81
C THR A 29 4.42 -12.71 -12.47
N GLU A 30 3.36 -12.26 -11.80
CA GLU A 30 2.04 -12.00 -12.44
C GLU A 30 1.47 -10.64 -11.96
N ALA A 31 2.34 -9.65 -11.76
CA ALA A 31 1.92 -8.28 -11.61
C ALA A 31 2.87 -7.39 -12.42
N VAL A 32 2.31 -6.37 -13.06
CA VAL A 32 2.96 -5.35 -13.90
C VAL A 32 2.97 -5.65 -15.41
N ARG A 33 1.80 -5.54 -16.05
CA ARG A 33 1.66 -4.78 -17.31
C ARG A 33 0.18 -4.47 -17.65
N LYS A 34 -0.45 -3.63 -16.84
CA LYS A 34 -1.39 -2.64 -17.37
C LYS A 34 -0.94 -1.29 -16.83
N ALA A 35 -0.12 -0.62 -17.64
CA ALA A 35 0.35 0.72 -17.35
C ALA A 35 -0.87 1.65 -17.22
N PRO A 36 -0.98 2.49 -16.18
CA PRO A 36 -1.85 3.64 -16.27
C PRO A 36 -1.28 4.51 -17.39
N VAL A 37 -2.12 4.79 -18.39
CA VAL A 37 -1.90 5.85 -19.37
C VAL A 37 -1.43 7.08 -18.60
N ALA A 38 -0.21 7.51 -18.87
CA ALA A 38 0.34 8.73 -18.33
C ALA A 38 -0.53 9.89 -18.82
N LEU A 39 -1.42 10.35 -17.95
CA LEU A 39 -2.05 11.65 -18.09
C LEU A 39 -1.02 12.70 -17.67
N ALA A 40 0.03 12.83 -18.49
CA ALA A 40 0.91 13.97 -18.48
C ALA A 40 0.26 15.05 -19.35
N ALA A 41 -0.59 15.88 -18.75
CA ALA A 41 -0.92 17.19 -19.30
C ALA A 41 -1.53 18.10 -18.22
N SER A 42 -0.81 19.19 -17.98
CA SER A 42 -1.20 20.45 -17.35
C SER A 42 -1.83 20.43 -15.96
N SER A 43 -1.01 20.77 -14.97
CA SER A 43 -1.30 21.99 -14.21
C SER A 43 0.03 22.66 -13.92
N SER A 44 0.43 23.57 -14.80
CA SER A 44 1.32 24.66 -14.45
C SER A 44 0.75 25.31 -13.20
N VAL A 45 1.50 25.22 -12.10
CA VAL A 45 1.29 26.09 -10.95
C VAL A 45 1.59 27.48 -11.45
N ASP A 46 0.52 28.24 -11.71
CA ASP A 46 0.61 29.67 -11.97
C ASP A 46 1.01 30.31 -10.65
N GLU A 47 2.27 30.73 -10.58
CA GLU A 47 2.73 31.63 -9.52
C GLU A 47 2.12 33.01 -9.80
N GLY A 48 1.23 33.50 -8.93
CA GLY A 48 0.99 34.94 -8.88
C GLY A 48 -0.40 35.47 -8.54
N GLU A 49 -1.44 34.66 -8.34
CA GLU A 49 -2.75 35.21 -7.92
C GLU A 49 -2.90 35.10 -6.39
N GLU A 50 -2.63 36.23 -5.73
CA GLU A 50 -3.12 36.52 -4.39
C GLU A 50 -4.61 36.17 -4.34
N LEU A 51 -4.97 35.24 -3.46
CA LEU A 51 -6.35 34.75 -3.35
C LEU A 51 -7.29 35.96 -3.23
N PRO A 52 -8.30 36.10 -4.13
CA PRO A 52 -9.24 37.21 -4.04
C PRO A 52 -9.94 37.14 -2.68
N VAL A 53 -9.72 38.18 -1.86
CA VAL A 53 -10.43 38.35 -0.59
C VAL A 53 -11.88 38.64 -0.96
N GLY A 54 -12.78 37.72 -0.62
CA GLY A 54 -14.21 37.91 -0.88
C GLY A 54 -14.73 39.12 -0.10
N ASP A 55 -15.40 40.03 -0.80
CA ASP A 55 -16.08 41.17 -0.17
C ASP A 55 -17.11 40.66 0.85
N GLY A 56 -16.96 41.04 2.12
CA GLY A 56 -17.87 40.64 3.20
C GLY A 56 -19.32 41.13 3.03
N ASP A 57 -19.54 42.06 2.10
CA ASP A 57 -20.83 42.65 1.74
C ASP A 57 -21.38 42.14 0.40
N ALA A 58 -20.78 41.10 -0.18
CA ALA A 58 -21.23 40.52 -1.45
C ALA A 58 -22.67 40.03 -1.34
N THR A 59 -23.57 40.66 -2.09
CA THR A 59 -24.99 40.29 -2.22
C THR A 59 -25.25 39.78 -3.64
N GLY A 60 -25.51 38.48 -3.76
CA GLY A 60 -25.77 37.79 -5.02
C GLY A 60 -26.41 36.43 -4.78
N GLU A 61 -26.91 35.79 -5.85
CA GLU A 61 -27.45 34.42 -5.79
C GLU A 61 -26.39 33.51 -5.16
N ALA A 62 -26.78 32.75 -4.13
CA ALA A 62 -25.86 31.82 -3.49
C ALA A 62 -25.28 30.86 -4.55
N PRO A 63 -23.95 30.62 -4.55
CA PRO A 63 -23.37 29.63 -5.45
C PRO A 63 -24.10 28.29 -5.26
N PRO A 64 -24.30 27.50 -6.34
CA PRO A 64 -24.97 26.22 -6.24
C PRO A 64 -24.28 25.42 -5.13
N MET A 65 -25.07 24.97 -4.16
CA MET A 65 -24.52 24.28 -3.00
C MET A 65 -23.60 23.14 -3.48
N PRO A 66 -22.42 22.97 -2.86
CA PRO A 66 -21.56 21.85 -3.20
C PRO A 66 -22.36 20.54 -3.08
N PRO A 67 -22.08 19.54 -3.94
CA PRO A 67 -22.80 18.28 -3.90
C PRO A 67 -22.74 17.71 -2.48
N GLU A 68 -23.90 17.32 -1.94
CA GLU A 68 -23.98 16.75 -0.60
C GLU A 68 -23.01 15.57 -0.48
N ALA A 69 -22.10 15.65 0.49
CA ALA A 69 -21.14 14.59 0.73
C ALA A 69 -21.90 13.30 1.07
N SER A 70 -21.65 12.22 0.30
CA SER A 70 -22.29 10.93 0.54
C SER A 70 -22.20 10.53 2.02
N THR A 71 -23.34 10.13 2.61
CA THR A 71 -23.52 9.72 4.01
C THR A 71 -22.87 8.36 4.30
N ARG A 72 -21.76 8.00 3.63
CA ARG A 72 -21.01 6.80 3.96
C ARG A 72 -20.50 6.91 5.38
N SER A 73 -20.89 5.92 6.19
CA SER A 73 -20.41 5.76 7.56
C SER A 73 -18.88 5.72 7.60
N ARG A 74 -18.32 6.08 8.74
CA ARG A 74 -16.86 6.04 8.96
C ARG A 74 -16.30 4.64 8.75
N GLU A 75 -17.11 3.63 9.06
CA GLU A 75 -16.85 2.20 8.89
C GLU A 75 -16.83 1.82 7.42
N ALA A 76 -17.80 2.30 6.62
CA ALA A 76 -17.81 2.09 5.17
C ALA A 76 -16.54 2.67 4.53
N ARG A 77 -16.17 3.90 4.89
CA ARG A 77 -14.92 4.53 4.41
C ARG A 77 -13.66 3.76 4.84
N ARG A 78 -13.69 3.08 6.00
CA ARG A 78 -12.58 2.22 6.45
C ARG A 78 -12.53 0.93 5.64
N PHE A 79 -13.68 0.33 5.37
CA PHE A 79 -13.83 -0.88 4.59
C PHE A 79 -13.31 -0.69 3.16
N ASP A 80 -13.75 0.38 2.49
CA ASP A 80 -13.34 0.75 1.13
C ASP A 80 -11.83 0.96 0.97
N ARG A 81 -11.11 1.25 2.06
CA ARG A 81 -9.64 1.40 2.03
C ARG A 81 -8.90 0.07 1.99
N TYR A 82 -9.52 -1.00 2.48
CA TYR A 82 -8.91 -2.33 2.53
C TYR A 82 -9.36 -3.18 1.34
N ASP A 83 -10.65 -3.15 1.00
CA ASP A 83 -11.22 -3.85 -0.16
C ASP A 83 -10.74 -3.19 -1.46
N ARG A 84 -9.65 -3.73 -2.03
CA ARG A 84 -9.03 -3.12 -3.22
C ARG A 84 -9.67 -3.60 -4.50
N ASN A 85 -10.12 -4.86 -4.52
CA ASN A 85 -10.77 -5.46 -5.67
C ASN A 85 -12.27 -5.12 -5.76
N ARG A 86 -12.84 -4.50 -4.71
CA ARG A 86 -14.25 -4.06 -4.60
C ARG A 86 -15.21 -5.22 -4.72
N ASP A 87 -14.87 -6.37 -4.14
CA ASP A 87 -15.73 -7.55 -4.12
C ASP A 87 -16.62 -7.60 -2.87
N GLY A 88 -16.48 -6.63 -1.95
CA GLY A 88 -17.25 -6.57 -0.71
C GLY A 88 -16.74 -7.50 0.38
N ILE A 89 -15.54 -8.08 0.23
CA ILE A 89 -14.90 -8.99 1.19
C ILE A 89 -13.44 -8.55 1.39
N ILE A 90 -13.03 -8.36 2.65
CA ILE A 90 -11.62 -8.09 2.93
C ILE A 90 -10.89 -9.42 3.15
N THR A 91 -10.04 -9.79 2.20
CA THR A 91 -9.16 -10.95 2.35
C THR A 91 -8.03 -10.68 3.35
N ARG A 92 -7.41 -11.74 3.90
CA ARG A 92 -6.25 -11.60 4.81
C ARG A 92 -5.12 -10.80 4.16
N THR A 93 -4.87 -11.05 2.88
CA THR A 93 -3.83 -10.38 2.11
C THR A 93 -4.11 -8.89 1.99
N GLU A 94 -5.35 -8.51 1.71
CA GLU A 94 -5.78 -7.11 1.66
C GLU A 94 -5.66 -6.41 3.01
N LEU A 95 -6.08 -7.06 4.09
CA LEU A 95 -5.94 -6.52 5.45
C LEU A 95 -4.47 -6.26 5.82
N MET A 96 -3.56 -7.19 5.48
CA MET A 96 -2.14 -7.12 5.82
C MET A 96 -1.34 -6.20 4.90
N SER A 97 -1.84 -5.89 3.72
CA SER A 97 -1.14 -5.07 2.73
C SER A 97 -0.76 -3.66 3.24
N SER A 98 -1.56 -3.09 4.15
CA SER A 98 -1.28 -1.80 4.80
C SER A 98 0.01 -1.87 5.64
N ARG A 99 0.14 -2.93 6.43
CA ARG A 99 1.32 -3.21 7.26
C ARG A 99 2.54 -3.51 6.40
N ALA A 100 2.38 -4.33 5.36
CA ALA A 100 3.46 -4.64 4.43
C ALA A 100 3.97 -3.40 3.66
N LYS A 101 3.08 -2.46 3.31
CA LYS A 101 3.48 -1.18 2.69
C LYS A 101 4.23 -0.28 3.67
N ALA A 102 3.78 -0.20 4.92
CA ALA A 102 4.48 0.55 5.95
C ALA A 102 5.86 -0.05 6.22
N PHE A 103 5.95 -1.36 6.41
CA PHE A 103 7.20 -2.08 6.61
C PHE A 103 8.23 -1.77 5.51
N ARG A 104 7.85 -1.95 4.24
CA ARG A 104 8.71 -1.64 3.08
C ARG A 104 9.10 -0.16 2.96
N LYS A 105 8.40 0.75 3.63
CA LYS A 105 8.76 2.17 3.65
C LYS A 105 9.84 2.44 4.70
N LEU A 106 9.87 1.66 5.78
CA LEU A 106 10.85 1.78 6.86
C LEU A 106 12.13 1.01 6.54
N ASP A 107 12.04 -0.17 5.94
CA ASP A 107 13.16 -0.98 5.48
C ASP A 107 13.85 -0.29 4.30
N ARG A 108 14.98 0.37 4.55
CA ARG A 108 15.72 1.16 3.55
C ARG A 108 16.81 0.36 2.87
N ASP A 109 17.38 -0.61 3.56
CA ASP A 109 18.44 -1.45 3.03
C ASP A 109 17.91 -2.66 2.24
N GLY A 110 16.60 -2.97 2.35
CA GLY A 110 15.92 -4.02 1.61
C GLY A 110 16.21 -5.41 2.14
N ASN A 111 16.64 -5.53 3.40
CA ASN A 111 17.00 -6.81 4.01
C ASN A 111 15.79 -7.58 4.60
N ASN A 112 14.58 -7.02 4.50
CA ASN A 112 13.34 -7.53 5.10
C ASN A 112 13.34 -7.63 6.64
N LEU A 113 14.17 -6.83 7.30
CA LEU A 113 14.22 -6.62 8.74
C LEU A 113 14.12 -5.12 9.00
N LEU A 114 13.77 -4.74 10.24
CA LEU A 114 13.84 -3.35 10.66
C LEU A 114 14.88 -3.26 11.77
N SER A 115 15.95 -2.52 11.49
CA SER A 115 16.88 -2.08 12.52
C SER A 115 16.18 -1.10 13.49
N PHE A 116 16.80 -0.87 14.65
CA PHE A 116 16.27 0.09 15.63
C PHE A 116 16.21 1.50 15.02
N GLU A 117 17.24 1.85 14.25
CA GLU A 117 17.36 3.13 13.56
C GLU A 117 16.23 3.32 12.55
N GLU A 118 15.97 2.33 11.68
CA GLU A 118 14.87 2.38 10.70
C GLU A 118 13.49 2.44 11.37
N TRP A 119 13.33 1.77 12.51
CA TRP A 119 12.10 1.81 13.29
C TRP A 119 11.90 3.15 14.00
N ALA A 120 12.96 3.73 14.57
CA ALA A 120 12.90 4.97 15.35
C ALA A 120 12.58 6.19 14.49
N VAL A 121 13.00 6.22 13.22
CA VAL A 121 12.69 7.33 12.28
C VAL A 121 11.18 7.56 12.15
N ALA A 122 10.36 6.51 12.15
CA ALA A 122 8.90 6.64 12.09
C ALA A 122 8.29 7.33 13.33
N THR A 123 9.02 7.31 14.45
CA THR A 123 8.62 7.95 15.70
C THR A 123 9.16 9.37 15.78
N SER A 124 10.42 9.60 15.39
CA SER A 124 11.05 10.93 15.46
C SER A 124 10.40 11.95 14.52
N ASP A 125 10.05 11.57 13.28
CA ASP A 125 9.41 12.50 12.32
C ASP A 125 8.07 13.05 12.84
N LYS A 126 7.33 12.23 13.60
CA LYS A 126 6.07 12.64 14.22
C LYS A 126 6.26 13.70 15.29
N PHE A 127 7.33 13.60 16.08
CA PHE A 127 7.59 14.53 17.17
C PHE A 127 8.42 15.74 16.73
N ALA A 128 9.21 15.63 15.66
CA ALA A 128 9.95 16.74 15.08
C ALA A 128 9.03 17.82 14.48
N CYS A 129 7.86 17.43 13.96
CA CYS A 129 6.86 18.38 13.43
C CYS A 129 5.95 18.98 14.53
N LEU A 130 5.99 18.44 15.75
CA LEU A 130 5.15 18.88 16.87
C LEU A 130 5.84 19.87 17.82
N LEU A 131 7.13 20.16 17.61
CA LEU A 131 7.87 21.16 18.36
C LEU A 131 8.10 22.40 17.48
N PRO A 132 7.62 23.59 17.91
CA PRO A 132 7.82 24.85 17.19
C PRO A 132 9.26 25.36 17.24
#